data_AF-A0A7Z0SKD9-F1
#
_entry.id   AF-A0A7Z0SKD9-F1
#
_cell.length_a   1.000
_cell.length_b   1.000
_cell.length_c   1.000
_cell.angle_alpha   90.00
_cell.angle_beta   90.00
_cell.angle_gamma   90.00
#
_symmetry.space_group_name_H-M   'P 1'
#
loop_
_entity.id
_entity.type
_entity.pdbx_description
1 polymer ?
#
loop_
_entity_poly.entity_id
_entity_poly.type
_entity_poly.pdbx_seq_one_letter_code
_entity_poly.pdbx_strand_id
1 'polypeptide(L)' 'MLVRQARQRSSLTQAAFAERVATPVATLLDWEQGGFPPPGGVVCLLRLLAKHSGLTQELTII' A
#
# COMPACT_ATOMS: atom_id res chain seq x y z
N MET A 1 -1.14 6.00 10.20
CA MET A 1 -0.08 5.02 9.83
C MET A 1 0.24 5.16 8.35
N LEU A 2 1.52 5.03 7.96
CA LEU A 2 2.02 5.26 6.60
C LEU A 2 1.27 4.45 5.53
N VAL A 3 0.97 3.17 5.81
CA VAL A 3 0.26 2.25 4.92
C VAL A 3 -1.13 2.80 4.57
N ARG A 4 -1.93 3.09 5.60
CA ARG A 4 -3.29 3.66 5.44
C ARG A 4 -3.26 4.99 4.71
N GLN A 5 -2.26 5.84 4.96
CA GLN A 5 -2.10 7.12 4.28
C GLN A 5 -1.82 6.93 2.78
N ALA A 6 -0.92 6.03 2.41
CA ALA A 6 -0.61 5.72 1.02
C ALA A 6 -1.87 5.22 0.29
N ARG A 7 -2.63 4.29 0.91
CA ARG A 7 -3.87 3.78 0.34
C ARG A 7 -4.94 4.86 0.18
N GLN A 8 -5.23 5.63 1.23
CA GLN A 8 -6.26 6.68 1.16
C GLN A 8 -5.97 7.72 0.08
N ARG A 9 -4.69 8.05 -0.14
CA ARG A 9 -4.27 8.98 -1.22
C ARG A 9 -4.40 8.40 -2.62
N SER A 10 -4.36 7.08 -2.77
CA SER A 10 -4.59 6.40 -4.05
C SER A 10 -6.07 6.25 -4.39
N SER A 11 -6.98 6.58 -3.47
CA SER A 11 -8.43 6.38 -3.62
C SER A 11 -8.84 4.92 -3.88
N LEU A 12 -7.98 3.96 -3.50
CA LEU A 12 -8.23 2.53 -3.67
C LEU A 12 -8.88 1.92 -2.41
N THR A 13 -9.69 0.89 -2.63
CA THR A 13 -10.12 -0.02 -1.57
C THR A 13 -8.91 -0.78 -1.01
N GLN A 14 -9.06 -1.39 0.16
CA GLN A 14 -7.98 -2.19 0.74
C GLN A 14 -7.57 -3.35 -0.18
N ALA A 15 -8.53 -4.04 -0.78
CA ALA A 15 -8.27 -5.13 -1.72
C ALA A 15 -7.53 -4.66 -2.98
N ALA A 16 -8.01 -3.58 -3.61
CA ALA A 16 -7.36 -3.04 -4.82
C ALA A 16 -5.96 -2.50 -4.53
N PHE A 17 -5.74 -1.90 -3.36
CA PHE A 17 -4.41 -1.45 -2.98
C PHE A 17 -3.47 -2.63 -2.70
N ALA A 18 -3.95 -3.68 -2.03
CA ALA A 18 -3.17 -4.88 -1.73
C ALA A 18 -2.68 -5.56 -3.01
N GLU A 19 -3.55 -5.66 -4.03
CA GLU A 19 -3.20 -6.14 -5.36
C GLU A 19 -2.07 -5.30 -6.00
N ARG A 20 -2.15 -3.97 -5.90
CA ARG A 20 -1.18 -3.03 -6.50
C ARG A 20 0.19 -3.11 -5.85
N VAL A 21 0.27 -3.44 -4.57
CA VAL A 21 1.54 -3.65 -3.87
C VAL A 21 1.91 -5.14 -3.75
N ALA A 22 1.29 -5.99 -4.57
CA ALA A 22 1.55 -7.43 -4.66
C ALA A 22 1.58 -8.12 -3.28
N THR A 23 0.60 -7.83 -2.42
CA THR A 23 0.53 -8.30 -1.04
C THR A 23 -0.86 -8.86 -0.73
N PRO A 24 -1.01 -9.92 0.09
CA PRO A 24 -2.32 -10.37 0.53
C PRO A 24 -3.09 -9.29 1.32
N VAL A 25 -4.41 -9.23 1.13
CA VAL A 25 -5.27 -8.23 1.83
C VAL A 25 -5.15 -8.34 3.36
N ALA A 26 -5.03 -9.57 3.89
CA ALA A 26 -4.85 -9.81 5.33
C ALA A 26 -3.54 -9.22 5.85
N THR A 27 -2.43 -9.38 5.12
CA THR A 27 -1.14 -8.79 5.49
C THR A 27 -1.19 -7.25 5.46
N LEU A 28 -1.86 -6.67 4.46
CA LEU A 28 -2.07 -5.22 4.42
C LEU A 28 -2.90 -4.73 5.62
N LEU A 29 -3.91 -5.50 6.04
CA LEU A 29 -4.73 -5.20 7.22
C LEU A 29 -3.90 -5.21 8.50
N ASP A 30 -3.06 -6.23 8.70
CA ASP A 30 -2.17 -6.30 9.85
C ASP A 30 -1.24 -5.09 9.93
N TRP A 31 -0.70 -4.64 8.78
CA TRP A 31 0.13 -3.44 8.73
C TRP A 31 -0.66 -2.15 9.03
N GLU A 32 -1.92 -2.04 8.59
CA GLU A 32 -2.76 -0.88 8.88
C GLU A 32 -3.19 -0.80 10.34
N GLN A 33 -3.38 -1.96 10.99
CA GLN A 33 -3.79 -2.08 12.40
C GLN A 33 -2.61 -2.08 13.38
N GLY A 34 -1.37 -2.25 12.89
CA GLY A 34 -0.17 -2.22 13.73
C GLY A 34 0.23 -3.57 14.31
N GLY A 35 -0.21 -4.67 13.70
CA GLY A 35 0.22 -6.02 14.07
C GLY A 35 1.70 -6.24 13.82
N PHE A 36 2.14 -6.10 12.56
CA PHE A 36 3.55 -6.21 12.16
C PHE A 36 3.96 -5.04 11.26
N PRO A 37 5.22 -4.56 11.32
CA PRO A 37 5.70 -3.53 10.41
C PRO A 37 5.88 -4.10 8.99
N PRO A 38 5.59 -3.32 7.93
CA PRO A 38 5.90 -3.72 6.57
C PRO A 38 7.43 -3.85 6.35
N PRO A 39 7.88 -4.75 5.45
CA PRO A 39 9.29 -4.87 5.09
C PRO A 39 9.89 -3.55 4.58
N GLY A 40 11.21 -3.35 4.73
CA GLY A 40 11.87 -2.10 4.36
C GLY A 40 11.64 -1.65 2.90
N GLY A 41 11.63 -2.59 1.95
CA GLY A 41 11.29 -2.31 0.55
C GLY A 41 9.86 -1.80 0.37
N VAL A 42 8.90 -2.38 1.11
CA VAL A 42 7.50 -1.93 1.13
C VAL A 42 7.38 -0.55 1.79
N VAL A 43 8.12 -0.28 2.87
CA VAL A 43 8.17 1.07 3.48
C VAL A 43 8.65 2.11 2.45
N CYS A 44 9.68 1.78 1.67
CA CYS A 44 10.17 2.66 0.60
C CYS A 44 9.08 2.94 -0.43
N LEU A 45 8.42 1.90 -0.93
CA LEU A 45 7.30 2.02 -1.88
C LEU A 45 6.15 2.86 -1.30
N LEU A 46 5.71 2.59 -0.08
CA LEU A 46 4.62 3.32 0.57
C LEU A 46 4.92 4.81 0.75
N ARG A 47 6.18 5.19 1.00
CA ARG A 47 6.61 6.60 1.03
C ARG A 47 6.45 7.27 -0.33
N LEU A 48 6.77 6.56 -1.42
CA LEU A 48 6.56 7.07 -2.78
C LEU A 48 5.07 7.21 -3.08
N LEU A 49 4.27 6.17 -2.84
CA LEU A 49 2.83 6.17 -3.09
C LEU A 49 2.08 7.22 -2.25
N ALA A 50 2.55 7.50 -1.02
CA ALA A 50 1.99 8.55 -0.18
C ALA A 50 2.32 9.97 -0.66
N LYS A 51 3.36 10.17 -1.47
CA LYS A 51 3.75 11.47 -2.05
C LYS A 51 3.22 11.65 -3.48
N HIS A 52 3.21 10.56 -4.25
CA HIS A 52 2.88 10.51 -5.66
C HIS A 52 1.85 9.40 -5.89
N SER A 53 0.61 9.61 -5.47
CA SER A 53 -0.41 8.57 -5.53
C SER A 53 -0.76 8.12 -6.95
N GLY A 54 -0.47 8.92 -7.98
CA GLY A 54 -0.59 8.50 -9.38
C GLY A 54 0.24 7.25 -9.73
N LEU A 55 1.36 7.01 -9.03
CA LEU A 55 2.20 5.83 -9.24
C LEU A 55 1.46 4.51 -8.99
N THR A 56 0.34 4.49 -8.25
CA THR A 56 -0.43 3.24 -8.09
C THR A 56 -1.01 2.72 -9.41
N GLN A 57 -1.20 3.59 -10.41
CA GLN A 57 -1.68 3.20 -11.73
C GLN A 57 -0.62 2.44 -12.54
N GLU A 58 0.66 2.79 -12.36
CA GLU A 58 1.80 2.13 -13.01
C GLU A 58 2.05 0.73 -12.45
N LEU A 59 1.58 0.45 -11.23
CA LEU A 59 1.68 -0.86 -10.58
C LEU A 59 0.53 -1.81 -10.98
N THR A 60 -0.18 -1.54 -12.07
CA THR A 60 -1.18 -2.48 -12.60
C THR A 60 -0.45 -3.72 -13.12
N ILE A 61 -0.82 -4.90 -12.62
CA ILE A 61 -0.35 -6.16 -13.19
C ILE A 61 -0.99 -6.28 -14.58
N ILE A 62 -0.14 -6.43 -15.61
CA ILE A 62 -0.56 -6.68 -17.00
C ILE A 62 -1.04 -8.13 -17.13
#